data_AF-A0A5C8BKH2-F1
#
_entry.id   AF-A0A5C8BKH2-F1
#
_cell.length_a   1.000
_cell.length_b   1.000
_cell.length_c   1.000
_cell.angle_alpha   90.00
_cell.angle_beta   90.00
_cell.angle_gamma   90.00
#
_symmetry.space_group_name_H-M   'P 1'
#
loop_
_entity.id
_entity.type
_entity.pdbx_description
1 polymer ?
#
loop_
_entity_poly.entity_id
_entity_poly.type
_entity_poly.pdbx_seq_one_letter_code
_entity_poly.pdbx_strand_id
1 'polypeptide(L)'
;MNRRDFLKFGVGVGVGFVGGRSIASNNSSRLLDTIIAESYAGYSSNTYYSESQNTHIELPSLTEDLSCDVCVVGGGLTGISTALKLAERGYKVVLLEAQNIAGQASGMNGGQVLTAYECGMEYFEDKFGDKIAKQLWSLSLQAIDIVKSNIKNYNINC
;
A
#
# COMPACT_ATOMS: atom_id res chain seq x y z
N MET A 1 -16.59 22.95 -6.72
CA MET A 1 -16.27 21.55 -7.08
C MET A 1 -16.58 20.69 -5.86
N ASN A 2 -17.58 19.80 -5.92
CA ASN A 2 -18.18 19.20 -4.72
C ASN A 2 -17.48 17.88 -4.35
N ARG A 3 -17.38 17.58 -3.04
CA ARG A 3 -16.65 16.46 -2.43
C ARG A 3 -17.06 15.07 -2.96
N ARG A 4 -18.22 14.99 -3.63
CA ARG A 4 -18.76 13.76 -4.24
C ARG A 4 -18.22 13.43 -5.64
N ASP A 5 -17.55 14.36 -6.31
CA ASP A 5 -17.04 14.12 -7.67
C ASP A 5 -15.64 13.50 -7.67
N PHE A 6 -14.87 13.62 -6.59
CA PHE A 6 -13.53 13.03 -6.44
C PHE A 6 -13.56 11.49 -6.37
N LEU A 7 -14.67 10.91 -5.88
CA LEU A 7 -14.80 9.46 -5.68
C LEU A 7 -15.21 8.68 -6.94
N LYS A 8 -15.45 9.34 -8.07
CA LYS A 8 -15.93 8.68 -9.30
C LYS A 8 -14.83 8.19 -10.24
N PHE A 9 -13.55 8.43 -9.93
CA PHE A 9 -12.40 8.03 -10.75
C PHE A 9 -11.42 7.08 -10.05
N GLY A 10 -11.87 6.34 -9.04
CA GLY A 10 -11.09 5.27 -8.43
C GLY A 10 -11.04 4.03 -9.32
N VAL A 11 -10.11 3.96 -10.27
CA VAL A 11 -9.74 2.70 -10.92
C VAL A 11 -9.03 1.86 -9.86
N GLY A 12 -9.77 0.93 -9.25
CA GLY A 12 -9.23 -0.03 -8.30
C GLY A 12 -8.34 -1.02 -9.01
N VAL A 13 -7.02 -0.81 -8.93
CA VAL A 13 -6.05 -1.87 -9.26
C VAL A 13 -5.78 -2.61 -7.95
N GLY A 14 -6.56 -3.67 -7.73
CA GLY A 14 -6.32 -4.63 -6.66
C GLY A 14 -5.11 -5.49 -7.01
N VAL A 15 -3.95 -5.10 -6.52
CA VAL A 15 -2.81 -6.00 -6.32
C VAL A 15 -2.41 -5.85 -4.88
N GLY A 16 -2.34 -6.95 -4.14
CA GLY A 16 -1.88 -6.91 -2.77
C GLY A 16 -0.54 -7.60 -2.65
N PHE A 17 0.13 -7.30 -1.54
CA PHE A 17 1.52 -7.64 -1.32
C PHE A 17 1.59 -8.40 0.00
N VAL A 18 2.05 -9.65 -0.05
CA VAL A 18 2.41 -10.43 1.14
C VAL A 18 3.93 -10.37 1.24
N GLY A 19 4.43 -9.65 2.26
CA GLY A 19 5.87 -9.56 2.53
C GLY A 19 6.28 -8.19 3.03
N GLY A 20 6.12 -7.90 4.32
CA GLY A 20 6.65 -6.69 4.94
C GLY A 20 7.65 -7.04 6.02
N ARG A 21 8.95 -7.09 5.71
CA ARG A 21 10.00 -7.17 6.75
C ARG A 21 9.99 -5.87 7.56
N SER A 22 10.11 -5.99 8.88
CA SER A 22 10.38 -4.84 9.76
C SER A 22 11.65 -4.14 9.28
N ILE A 23 11.53 -2.85 8.95
CA ILE A 23 12.65 -1.98 8.55
C ILE A 23 13.47 -1.61 9.80
N ALA A 24 13.93 -2.59 10.57
CA ALA A 24 14.97 -2.37 11.57
C ALA A 24 16.33 -2.43 10.85
N SER A 25 16.63 -1.41 10.04
CA SER A 25 17.97 -1.25 9.46
C SER A 25 18.68 -0.06 10.12
N ASN A 26 19.89 -0.33 10.62
CA ASN A 26 20.75 0.55 11.42
C ASN A 26 21.31 1.77 10.64
N ASN A 27 20.48 2.46 9.86
CA ASN A 27 20.84 3.75 9.26
C ASN A 27 19.57 4.57 8.99
N SER A 28 19.24 5.50 9.90
CA SER A 28 18.44 6.72 9.70
C SER A 28 17.22 6.68 8.76
N SER A 29 16.44 5.59 8.73
CA SER A 29 15.15 5.58 8.05
C SER A 29 14.03 5.89 9.04
N ARG A 30 13.59 7.15 9.08
CA ARG A 30 12.53 7.73 9.94
C ARG A 30 11.13 7.09 9.80
N LEU A 31 11.01 5.99 9.05
CA LEU A 31 9.72 5.39 8.69
C LEU A 31 9.08 4.62 9.84
N LEU A 32 9.88 4.03 10.74
CA LEU A 32 9.35 3.29 11.88
C LEU A 32 8.92 4.17 13.06
N ASP A 33 9.43 5.41 13.16
CA ASP A 33 9.08 6.33 14.26
C ASP A 33 7.66 6.91 14.13
N THR A 34 6.93 6.58 13.05
CA THR A 34 5.70 7.30 12.67
C THR A 34 4.53 6.41 12.24
N ILE A 35 4.60 5.11 12.51
CA ILE A 35 3.48 4.20 12.27
C ILE A 35 2.88 3.80 13.62
N ILE A 36 1.61 4.14 13.83
CA ILE A 36 0.89 3.86 15.06
C ILE A 36 -0.37 3.10 14.67
N ALA A 37 -0.55 1.91 15.23
CA ALA A 37 -1.72 1.08 14.97
C ALA A 37 -2.57 0.99 16.23
N GLU A 38 -3.81 1.42 16.14
CA GLU A 38 -4.84 1.12 17.12
C GLU A 38 -5.41 -0.25 16.74
N SER A 39 -5.63 -1.18 17.67
CA SER A 39 -6.30 -2.46 17.35
C SER A 39 -7.64 -2.55 18.07
N TYR A 40 -8.74 -2.62 17.32
CA TYR A 40 -10.04 -2.99 17.88
C TYR A 40 -10.17 -4.51 17.98
N ALA A 41 -10.58 -5.00 19.16
CA ALA A 41 -10.77 -6.42 19.45
C ALA A 41 -11.87 -7.04 18.56
N GLY A 42 -11.55 -8.12 17.84
CA GLY A 42 -12.51 -8.89 17.03
C GLY A 42 -11.96 -9.59 15.78
N TYR A 43 -10.68 -9.41 15.44
CA TYR A 43 -10.06 -10.07 14.29
C TYR A 43 -9.65 -11.52 14.61
N SER A 44 -10.15 -12.49 13.84
CA SER A 44 -9.69 -13.88 13.93
C SER A 44 -8.26 -13.98 13.39
N SER A 45 -7.30 -14.23 14.28
CA SER A 45 -5.88 -14.35 13.97
C SER A 45 -5.49 -15.67 13.28
N ASN A 46 -6.45 -16.59 13.07
CA ASN A 46 -6.20 -17.93 12.55
C ASN A 46 -6.61 -18.06 11.07
N THR A 47 -5.80 -17.49 10.19
CA THR A 47 -5.96 -17.61 8.74
C THR A 47 -4.66 -18.10 8.13
N TYR A 48 -4.74 -18.76 6.97
CA TYR A 48 -3.54 -19.10 6.20
C TYR A 48 -2.62 -17.89 6.01
N TYR A 49 -3.20 -16.71 5.72
CA TYR A 49 -2.45 -15.48 5.47
C TYR A 49 -1.75 -14.93 6.70
N SER A 50 -2.32 -15.08 7.90
CA SER A 50 -1.70 -14.61 9.15
C SER A 50 -0.64 -15.59 9.66
N GLU A 51 -0.82 -16.89 9.43
CA GLU A 51 0.16 -17.92 9.81
C GLU A 51 1.37 -18.01 8.87
N SER A 52 1.19 -17.69 7.57
CA SER A 52 2.25 -17.72 6.56
C SER A 52 3.00 -16.39 6.38
N GLN A 53 2.78 -15.41 7.26
CA GLN A 53 3.46 -14.12 7.16
C GLN A 53 4.96 -14.25 7.42
N ASN A 54 5.78 -13.65 6.55
CA ASN A 54 7.22 -13.58 6.75
C ASN A 54 7.63 -12.66 7.92
N THR A 55 6.71 -11.88 8.48
CA THR A 55 7.02 -10.90 9.54
C THR A 55 5.78 -10.59 10.35
N HIS A 56 5.96 -10.55 11.67
CA HIS A 56 5.01 -9.97 12.61
C HIS A 56 5.52 -8.58 13.03
N ILE A 57 4.68 -7.57 12.90
CA ILE A 57 4.99 -6.20 13.31
C ILE A 57 4.01 -5.84 14.42
N GLU A 58 4.53 -5.57 15.60
CA GLU A 58 3.77 -4.94 16.69
C GLU A 58 4.03 -3.45 16.66
N LEU A 59 2.96 -2.67 16.61
CA LEU A 59 3.01 -1.21 16.59
C LEU A 59 2.32 -0.67 17.84
N PRO A 60 2.81 0.43 18.41
CA PRO A 60 2.16 1.04 19.55
C PRO A 60 0.78 1.58 19.16
N SER A 61 -0.13 1.61 20.12
CA SER A 61 -1.41 2.33 19.98
C SER A 61 -1.22 3.82 20.22
N LEU A 62 -2.07 4.64 19.58
CA LEU A 62 -2.05 6.09 19.73
C LEU A 62 -2.66 6.45 21.09
N THR A 63 -1.84 6.95 22.01
CA THR A 63 -2.28 7.34 23.36
C THR A 63 -2.28 8.85 23.57
N GLU A 64 -1.73 9.61 22.61
CA GLU A 64 -1.57 11.06 22.69
C GLU A 64 -1.81 11.73 21.34
N ASP A 65 -1.99 13.05 21.36
CA ASP A 65 -2.14 13.85 20.15
C ASP A 65 -0.80 14.04 19.44
N LEU A 66 -0.76 13.74 18.15
CA LEU A 66 0.44 13.92 17.32
C LEU A 66 0.27 15.03 16.28
N SER A 67 1.31 15.85 16.15
CA SER A 67 1.43 16.82 15.06
C SER A 67 2.22 16.23 13.90
N CYS A 68 1.68 16.29 12.68
CA CYS A 68 2.31 15.81 11.45
C CYS A 68 1.95 16.71 10.26
N ASP A 69 2.71 16.59 9.17
CA ASP A 69 2.39 17.30 7.93
C ASP A 69 1.25 16.59 7.18
N VAL A 70 1.25 15.25 7.23
CA VAL A 70 0.23 14.41 6.59
C VAL A 70 -0.15 13.26 7.50
N CYS A 71 -1.46 13.07 7.72
CA CYS A 71 -2.01 11.89 8.35
C CYS A 71 -2.60 10.96 7.28
N VAL A 72 -2.14 9.71 7.22
CA VAL A 72 -2.63 8.66 6.34
C VAL A 72 -3.46 7.68 7.17
N VAL A 73 -4.71 7.45 6.76
CA VAL A 73 -5.62 6.53 7.45
C VAL A 73 -5.79 5.27 6.61
N GLY A 74 -5.47 4.11 7.21
CA GLY A 74 -5.48 2.78 6.61
C GLY A 74 -4.08 2.28 6.28
N GLY A 75 -3.70 1.16 6.88
CA GLY A 75 -2.45 0.41 6.70
C GLY A 75 -2.51 -0.65 5.61
N GLY A 76 -3.36 -0.47 4.60
CA GLY A 76 -3.35 -1.30 3.38
C GLY A 76 -2.24 -0.88 2.40
N LEU A 77 -2.13 -1.56 1.26
CA LEU A 77 -1.07 -1.29 0.26
C LEU A 77 -1.05 0.17 -0.18
N THR A 78 -2.21 0.76 -0.48
CA THR A 78 -2.32 2.15 -0.91
C THR A 78 -1.85 3.12 0.17
N GLY A 79 -2.26 2.88 1.42
CA GLY A 79 -1.87 3.74 2.54
C GLY A 79 -0.38 3.68 2.83
N ILE A 80 0.19 2.47 2.93
CA ILE A 80 1.64 2.27 3.11
C ILE A 80 2.42 2.89 1.96
N SER A 81 2.03 2.63 0.70
CA SER A 81 2.72 3.18 -0.47
C SER A 81 2.69 4.71 -0.49
N THR A 82 1.56 5.30 -0.07
CA THR A 82 1.41 6.75 0.05
C THR A 82 2.30 7.30 1.14
N ALA A 83 2.25 6.70 2.34
CA ALA A 83 3.06 7.13 3.48
C ALA A 83 4.56 7.04 3.17
N LEU A 84 5.00 5.93 2.57
CA LEU A 84 6.37 5.72 2.11
C LEU A 84 6.82 6.83 1.16
N LYS A 85 6.02 7.11 0.12
CA LYS A 85 6.36 8.11 -0.90
C LYS A 85 6.32 9.55 -0.38
N LEU A 86 5.54 9.83 0.65
CA LEU A 86 5.55 11.13 1.34
C LEU A 86 6.75 11.24 2.28
N ALA A 87 7.07 10.19 3.03
CA ALA A 87 8.24 10.15 3.90
C ALA A 87 9.56 10.27 3.10
N GLU A 88 9.67 9.61 1.95
CA GLU A 88 10.81 9.75 1.02
C GLU A 88 10.99 11.20 0.51
N ARG A 89 9.92 11.99 0.50
CA ARG A 89 9.95 13.42 0.13
C ARG A 89 10.22 14.35 1.33
N GLY A 90 10.44 13.79 2.51
CA GLY A 90 10.80 14.55 3.71
C GLY A 90 9.63 15.03 4.57
N TYR A 91 8.38 14.66 4.25
CA TYR A 91 7.23 14.99 5.08
C TYR A 91 7.23 14.17 6.39
N LYS A 92 6.78 14.78 7.48
CA LYS A 92 6.43 14.07 8.72
C LYS A 92 5.05 13.43 8.54
N VAL A 93 5.02 12.11 8.39
CA VAL A 93 3.80 11.37 8.02
C VAL A 93 3.38 10.42 9.12
N VAL A 94 2.19 10.60 9.69
CA VAL A 94 1.59 9.62 10.62
C VAL A 94 0.69 8.67 9.83
N LEU A 95 0.93 7.37 9.94
CA LEU A 95 0.02 6.35 9.42
C LEU A 95 -0.76 5.72 10.58
N LEU A 96 -2.09 5.71 10.45
CA LEU A 96 -3.02 5.09 11.40
C LEU A 96 -3.69 3.88 10.77
N GLU A 97 -3.66 2.75 11.46
CA GLU A 97 -4.40 1.53 11.12
C GLU A 97 -5.23 1.11 12.35
N ALA A 98 -6.45 0.62 12.12
CA ALA A 98 -7.41 0.25 13.17
C ALA A 98 -7.32 -1.24 13.58
N GLN A 99 -6.54 -2.03 12.84
CA GLN A 99 -6.19 -3.42 13.13
C GLN A 99 -4.70 -3.67 12.85
N ASN A 100 -4.39 -4.69 12.05
CA ASN A 100 -3.02 -5.03 11.66
C ASN A 100 -2.67 -4.41 10.31
N ILE A 101 -1.42 -3.98 10.16
CA ILE A 101 -0.87 -3.57 8.87
C ILE A 101 -1.07 -4.69 7.85
N ALA A 102 -1.58 -4.33 6.67
CA ALA A 102 -1.95 -5.25 5.60
C ALA A 102 -2.91 -6.39 6.04
N GLY A 103 -3.62 -6.26 7.17
CA GLY A 103 -4.44 -7.34 7.74
C GLY A 103 -5.71 -7.66 6.94
N GLN A 104 -6.05 -6.88 5.92
CA GLN A 104 -7.28 -7.05 5.12
C GLN A 104 -6.93 -7.42 3.67
N ALA A 105 -7.71 -6.96 2.68
CA ALA A 105 -7.54 -7.30 1.26
C ALA A 105 -6.08 -7.21 0.75
N SER A 106 -5.30 -6.24 1.23
CA SER A 106 -3.91 -6.05 0.80
C SER A 106 -2.93 -7.14 1.25
N GLY A 107 -3.18 -7.86 2.36
CA GLY A 107 -2.38 -8.99 2.80
C GLY A 107 -3.09 -10.34 2.70
N MET A 108 -4.40 -10.35 2.45
CA MET A 108 -5.20 -11.57 2.21
C MET A 108 -5.45 -11.81 0.71
N ASN A 109 -4.38 -11.94 -0.07
CA ASN A 109 -4.44 -12.19 -1.52
C ASN A 109 -3.26 -13.07 -1.98
N GLY A 110 -3.31 -13.53 -3.23
CA GLY A 110 -2.30 -14.44 -3.80
C GLY A 110 -0.96 -13.81 -4.20
N GLY A 111 -0.73 -12.51 -3.96
CA GLY A 111 0.55 -11.85 -4.24
C GLY A 111 0.90 -11.69 -5.72
N GLN A 112 -0.08 -11.79 -6.62
CA GLN A 112 0.15 -11.69 -8.06
C GLN A 112 0.37 -10.23 -8.48
N VAL A 113 1.39 -9.99 -9.31
CA VAL A 113 1.65 -8.68 -9.92
C VAL A 113 1.42 -8.79 -11.42
N LEU A 114 0.28 -8.28 -11.89
CA LEU A 114 -0.18 -8.42 -13.27
C LEU A 114 -0.12 -7.07 -14.01
N THR A 115 0.13 -7.12 -15.32
CA THR A 115 0.14 -5.94 -16.21
C THR A 115 -1.19 -5.66 -16.89
N ALA A 116 -2.10 -6.64 -16.88
CA ALA A 116 -3.37 -6.55 -17.60
C ALA A 116 -4.47 -5.94 -16.73
N TYR A 117 -5.37 -5.24 -17.39
CA TYR A 117 -6.62 -4.76 -16.81
C TYR A 117 -7.72 -5.80 -17.01
N GLU A 118 -8.65 -5.90 -16.06
CA GLU A 118 -9.76 -6.87 -16.11
C GLU A 118 -10.58 -6.77 -17.40
N CYS A 119 -10.82 -5.55 -17.90
CA CYS A 119 -11.64 -5.30 -19.08
C CYS A 119 -10.93 -5.51 -20.44
N GLY A 120 -9.66 -5.92 -20.44
CA GLY A 120 -8.84 -5.98 -21.66
C GLY A 120 -8.34 -4.61 -22.12
N MET A 121 -7.39 -4.61 -23.06
CA MET A 121 -6.85 -3.36 -23.61
C MET A 121 -7.74 -2.78 -24.71
N GLU A 122 -8.48 -3.65 -25.41
CA GLU A 122 -9.43 -3.34 -26.47
C GLU A 122 -10.49 -2.34 -25.97
N TYR A 123 -10.95 -2.49 -24.72
CA TYR A 123 -11.86 -1.54 -24.08
C TYR A 123 -11.29 -0.12 -24.04
N PHE A 124 -10.00 0.03 -23.74
CA PHE A 124 -9.37 1.35 -23.66
C PHE A 124 -9.06 1.91 -25.05
N GLU A 125 -8.72 1.06 -26.01
CA GLU A 125 -8.53 1.44 -27.41
C GLU A 125 -9.83 1.99 -27.99
N ASP A 126 -10.94 1.27 -27.83
CA ASP A 126 -12.26 1.69 -28.31
C ASP A 126 -12.75 2.98 -27.64
N LYS A 127 -12.52 3.12 -26.34
CA LYS A 127 -13.08 4.22 -25.56
C LYS A 127 -12.23 5.49 -25.56
N PHE A 128 -10.91 5.36 -25.62
CA PHE A 128 -9.96 6.46 -25.42
C PHE A 128 -8.93 6.59 -26.54
N GLY A 129 -8.92 5.67 -27.51
CA GLY A 129 -7.97 5.62 -28.62
C GLY A 129 -6.59 5.09 -28.22
N ASP A 130 -5.85 4.64 -29.24
CA ASP A 130 -4.55 3.98 -29.10
C ASP A 130 -3.55 4.72 -28.23
N LYS A 131 -3.53 6.06 -28.30
CA LYS A 131 -2.57 6.87 -27.56
C LYS A 131 -2.77 6.70 -26.04
N ILE A 132 -4.00 6.81 -25.57
CA ILE A 132 -4.32 6.69 -24.13
C ILE A 132 -4.21 5.23 -23.71
N ALA A 133 -4.68 4.28 -24.54
CA ALA A 133 -4.53 2.86 -24.27
C ALA A 133 -3.06 2.46 -24.05
N LYS A 134 -2.14 2.92 -24.92
CA LYS A 134 -0.69 2.70 -24.76
C LYS A 134 -0.13 3.34 -23.50
N GLN A 135 -0.63 4.51 -23.09
CA GLN A 135 -0.22 5.15 -21.84
C GLN A 135 -0.66 4.33 -20.62
N LEU A 136 -1.89 3.82 -20.62
CA LEU A 136 -2.40 2.94 -19.55
C LEU A 136 -1.60 1.64 -19.48
N TRP A 137 -1.31 1.01 -20.62
CA TRP A 137 -0.41 -0.14 -20.67
C TRP A 137 0.98 0.19 -20.10
N SER A 138 1.55 1.35 -20.45
CA SER A 138 2.83 1.78 -19.88
C SER A 138 2.75 2.00 -18.36
N LEU A 139 1.63 2.50 -17.85
CA LEU A 139 1.43 2.66 -16.40
C LEU A 139 1.42 1.32 -15.66
N SER A 140 0.83 0.27 -16.24
CA SER A 140 0.85 -1.05 -15.62
C SER A 140 2.27 -1.64 -15.57
N LEU A 141 3.08 -1.44 -16.61
CA LEU A 141 4.49 -1.81 -16.62
C LEU A 141 5.30 -1.03 -15.55
N GLN A 142 5.07 0.28 -15.45
CA GLN A 142 5.73 1.10 -14.43
C GLN A 142 5.37 0.66 -13.01
N ALA A 143 4.13 0.19 -12.77
CA ALA A 143 3.75 -0.34 -11.47
C ALA A 143 4.59 -1.58 -11.09
N ILE A 144 4.91 -2.45 -12.05
CA ILE A 144 5.83 -3.59 -11.81
C ILE A 144 7.23 -3.11 -11.45
N ASP A 145 7.73 -2.10 -12.16
CA ASP A 145 9.07 -1.56 -11.90
C ASP A 145 9.15 -0.92 -10.50
N ILE A 146 8.07 -0.28 -10.04
CA ILE A 146 7.97 0.23 -8.66
C ILE A 146 8.06 -0.91 -7.65
N VAL A 147 7.32 -2.00 -7.86
CA VAL A 147 7.35 -3.16 -6.96
C VAL A 147 8.77 -3.76 -6.90
N LYS A 148 9.39 -4.02 -8.06
CA LYS A 148 10.77 -4.55 -8.15
C LYS A 148 11.78 -3.62 -7.48
N SER A 149 11.64 -2.31 -7.68
CA SER A 149 12.52 -1.31 -7.09
C SER A 149 12.37 -1.27 -5.58
N ASN A 150 11.14 -1.35 -5.05
CA ASN A 150 10.90 -1.40 -3.61
C ASN A 150 11.47 -2.68 -2.99
N ILE A 151 11.29 -3.84 -3.62
CA ILE A 151 11.87 -5.11 -3.16
C ILE A 151 13.38 -4.98 -3.01
N LYS A 152 14.05 -4.44 -4.05
CA LYS A 152 15.50 -4.22 -4.04
C LYS A 152 15.93 -3.19 -2.99
N ASN A 153 15.31 -2.01 -2.97
CA ASN A 153 15.74 -0.89 -2.15
C ASN A 153 15.54 -1.15 -0.65
N TYR A 154 14.48 -1.88 -0.30
CA TYR A 154 14.13 -2.20 1.09
C TYR A 154 14.50 -3.63 1.50
N ASN A 155 15.16 -4.39 0.62
CA ASN A 155 15.57 -5.78 0.85
C ASN A 155 14.41 -6.64 1.40
N ILE A 156 13.28 -6.59 0.69
CA ILE A 156 12.05 -7.27 1.06
C ILE A 156 12.23 -8.77 0.82
N ASN A 157 11.92 -9.58 1.83
CA ASN A 157 11.93 -11.04 1.72
C ASN A 157 10.59 -11.53 1.15
N CYS A 158 10.57 -11.80 -0.15
CA CYS A 158 9.41 -12.24 -0.92
C CYS A 158 9.79 -13.36 -1.90
#